data_AF-A0A2D5YM83-F1
#
_entry.id   AF-A0A2D5YM83-F1
#
_cell.length_a   1.000
_cell.length_b   1.000
_cell.length_c   1.000
_cell.angle_alpha   90.00
_cell.angle_beta   90.00
_cell.angle_gamma   90.00
#
_symmetry.space_group_name_H-M   'P 1'
#
loop_
_entity.id
_entity.type
_entity.pdbx_description
1 polymer ?
#
loop_
_entity_poly.entity_id
_entity_poly.type
_entity_poly.pdbx_seq_one_letter_code
_entity_poly.pdbx_strand_id
1 'polypeptide(L)'
;MHLFSFANIESFKTTGLSKESFSFSDVCSHFKVKDPLLISRASKRKIDCMGRSFFISNFCAHKFKSSKNYSYAEFDAVEKKVNCMFATSVILELSCSGKFKKFCDLPNKACLDIKKIYASNLTLVRSYTLEKMPPILKCLYK
;
A
#
# COMPACT_ATOMS: atom_id res chain seq x y z
N MET A 1 3.51 -13.33 -7.61
CA MET A 1 4.28 -12.19 -8.12
C MET A 1 3.65 -10.90 -7.58
N HIS A 2 4.00 -10.47 -6.35
CA HIS A 2 3.31 -9.34 -5.69
C HIS A 2 4.04 -8.00 -5.87
N LEU A 3 3.42 -7.12 -6.64
CA LEU A 3 3.19 -5.68 -6.39
C LEU A 3 4.26 -4.85 -5.65
N PHE A 4 5.44 -4.68 -6.25
CA PHE A 4 6.36 -3.61 -5.88
C PHE A 4 5.91 -2.27 -6.49
N SER A 5 5.28 -1.44 -5.66
CA SER A 5 4.81 -0.11 -6.06
C SER A 5 5.83 1.03 -5.84
N PHE A 6 7.10 0.67 -5.62
CA PHE A 6 8.23 1.54 -5.87
C PHE A 6 9.30 0.70 -6.57
N ALA A 7 9.95 1.23 -7.61
CA ALA A 7 11.03 0.55 -8.34
C ALA A 7 12.24 0.15 -7.46
N ASN A 8 12.20 0.49 -6.17
CA ASN A 8 13.26 0.23 -5.20
C ASN A 8 12.79 -0.65 -4.03
N ILE A 9 11.59 -1.25 -4.05
CA ILE A 9 11.28 -2.27 -3.04
C ILE A 9 11.91 -3.58 -3.45
N GLU A 10 12.83 -4.06 -2.62
CA GLU A 10 13.52 -5.34 -2.77
C GLU A 10 12.69 -6.48 -2.21
N SER A 11 12.02 -6.24 -1.08
CA SER A 11 11.21 -7.26 -0.42
C SER A 11 9.99 -6.67 0.25
N PHE A 12 8.88 -7.38 0.15
CA PHE A 12 7.64 -7.09 0.84
C PHE A 12 7.07 -8.40 1.36
N LYS A 13 7.10 -8.59 2.68
CA LYS A 13 6.64 -9.82 3.35
C LYS A 13 5.55 -9.48 4.34
N THR A 14 4.53 -10.31 4.36
CA THR A 14 3.37 -10.17 5.25
C THR A 14 3.12 -11.46 6.00
N THR A 15 2.65 -11.38 7.25
CA THR A 15 2.17 -12.55 8.00
C THR A 15 0.72 -12.35 8.44
N GLY A 16 -0.02 -13.44 8.62
CA GLY A 16 -1.44 -13.39 9.00
C GLY A 16 -2.30 -12.67 7.97
N LEU A 17 -2.02 -12.89 6.67
CA LEU A 17 -2.64 -12.15 5.58
C LEU A 17 -4.08 -12.61 5.35
N SER A 18 -5.01 -11.67 5.38
CA SER A 18 -6.38 -11.85 4.89
C SER A 18 -6.80 -10.65 4.03
N LYS A 19 -7.91 -10.78 3.30
CA LYS A 19 -8.42 -9.72 2.43
C LYS A 19 -9.93 -9.63 2.45
N GLU A 20 -10.43 -8.42 2.25
CA GLU A 20 -11.81 -8.15 1.85
C GLU A 20 -11.81 -7.48 0.48
N SER A 21 -12.66 -7.98 -0.43
CA SER A 21 -12.67 -7.57 -1.84
C SER A 21 -13.95 -6.80 -2.18
N PHE A 22 -13.79 -5.70 -2.91
CA PHE A 22 -14.88 -4.80 -3.30
C PHE A 22 -14.89 -4.58 -4.80
N SER A 23 -16.08 -4.56 -5.41
CA SER A 23 -16.18 -4.28 -6.83
C SER A 23 -15.73 -2.85 -7.14
N PHE A 24 -15.27 -2.62 -8.36
CA PHE A 24 -14.96 -1.29 -8.83
C PHE A 24 -16.14 -0.31 -8.71
N SER A 25 -17.36 -0.80 -8.93
CA SER A 25 -18.58 0.01 -8.77
C SER A 25 -18.79 0.45 -7.31
N ASP A 26 -18.60 -0.45 -6.34
CA ASP A 26 -18.72 -0.14 -4.91
C ASP A 26 -17.70 0.93 -4.49
N VAL A 27 -16.46 0.78 -4.98
CA VAL A 27 -15.37 1.72 -4.70
C VAL A 27 -15.66 3.09 -5.29
N CYS A 28 -16.14 3.17 -6.54
CA CYS A 28 -16.52 4.43 -7.17
C CYS A 28 -17.73 5.09 -6.48
N SER A 29 -18.70 4.28 -6.06
CA SER A 29 -19.88 4.74 -5.31
C SER A 29 -19.48 5.38 -3.98
N HIS A 30 -18.47 4.84 -3.29
CA HIS A 30 -17.89 5.47 -2.09
C HIS A 30 -17.35 6.88 -2.37
N PHE A 31 -16.76 7.11 -3.55
CA PHE A 31 -16.31 8.43 -4.00
C PHE A 31 -17.43 9.30 -4.58
N LYS A 32 -18.70 8.93 -4.35
CA LYS A 32 -19.91 9.64 -4.81
C LYS A 32 -20.04 9.68 -6.34
N VAL A 33 -19.37 8.79 -7.06
CA VAL A 33 -19.59 8.56 -8.49
C VAL A 33 -20.56 7.38 -8.60
N LYS A 34 -21.86 7.71 -8.67
CA LYS A 34 -22.94 6.72 -8.82
C LYS A 34 -23.03 6.26 -10.27
N ASP A 35 -23.43 5.00 -10.46
CA ASP A 35 -23.65 4.36 -11.77
C ASP A 35 -22.54 4.64 -12.81
N PRO A 36 -21.26 4.44 -12.45
CA PRO A 36 -20.17 4.76 -13.35
C PRO A 36 -20.16 3.82 -14.56
N LEU A 37 -20.50 4.36 -15.73
CA LEU A 37 -20.48 3.64 -17.01
C LEU A 37 -19.05 3.29 -17.45
N LEU A 38 -18.08 4.11 -17.06
CA LEU A 38 -16.66 3.95 -17.37
C LEU A 38 -15.88 3.81 -16.06
N ILE A 39 -15.41 2.59 -15.78
CA ILE A 39 -14.51 2.32 -14.65
C ILE A 39 -13.28 1.58 -15.14
N SER A 40 -12.10 2.06 -14.75
CA SER A 40 -10.83 1.44 -15.14
C SER A 40 -9.75 1.61 -14.08
N ARG A 41 -8.61 0.94 -14.26
CA ARG A 41 -7.42 1.17 -13.43
C ARG A 41 -6.62 2.32 -14.07
N ALA A 42 -6.60 3.49 -13.43
CA ALA A 42 -5.76 4.60 -13.87
C ALA A 42 -4.27 4.34 -13.60
N SER A 43 -3.95 3.64 -12.51
CA SER A 43 -2.60 3.21 -12.17
C SER A 43 -2.63 2.03 -11.22
N LYS A 44 -1.47 1.53 -10.77
CA LYS A 44 -1.37 0.46 -9.76
C LYS A 44 -2.06 0.79 -8.42
N ARG A 45 -2.33 2.06 -8.12
CA ARG A 45 -2.96 2.50 -6.86
C ARG A 45 -4.16 3.42 -7.05
N LYS A 46 -4.49 3.76 -8.30
CA LYS A 46 -5.60 4.66 -8.58
C LYS A 46 -6.63 4.00 -9.47
N ILE A 47 -7.88 4.10 -9.05
CA ILE A 47 -9.04 3.74 -9.86
C ILE A 47 -9.52 4.99 -10.59
N ASP A 48 -9.89 4.85 -11.86
CA ASP A 48 -10.62 5.86 -12.62
C ASP A 48 -12.11 5.54 -12.53
N CYS A 49 -12.87 6.50 -12.01
CA CYS A 49 -14.32 6.47 -11.95
C CYS A 49 -14.84 7.61 -12.83
N MET A 50 -15.20 7.31 -14.08
CA MET A 50 -15.79 8.26 -15.03
C MET A 50 -14.91 9.51 -15.27
N GLY A 51 -13.61 9.30 -15.52
CA GLY A 51 -12.62 10.37 -15.77
C GLY A 51 -12.04 11.02 -14.52
N ARG A 52 -12.43 10.55 -13.32
CA ARG A 52 -11.92 11.03 -12.04
C ARG A 52 -11.08 9.96 -11.36
N SER A 53 -9.84 10.30 -11.02
CA SER A 53 -8.86 9.34 -10.48
C SER A 53 -8.76 9.42 -8.96
N PHE A 54 -8.97 8.30 -8.27
CA PHE A 54 -8.96 8.19 -6.81
C PHE A 54 -7.99 7.13 -6.31
N PHE A 55 -7.34 7.37 -5.17
CA PHE A 55 -6.52 6.35 -4.51
C PHE A 55 -7.40 5.29 -3.85
N ILE A 56 -7.19 4.02 -4.20
CA ILE A 56 -7.94 2.89 -3.62
C ILE A 56 -7.66 2.71 -2.12
N SER A 57 -6.50 3.16 -1.65
CA SER A 57 -6.17 3.18 -0.22
C SER A 57 -7.09 4.09 0.58
N ASN A 58 -7.61 5.17 -0.01
CA ASN A 58 -8.53 6.08 0.70
C ASN A 58 -9.86 5.40 0.99
N PHE A 59 -10.37 4.60 0.04
CA PHE A 59 -11.57 3.79 0.24
C PHE A 59 -11.37 2.79 1.38
N CYS A 60 -10.30 1.97 1.33
CA CYS A 60 -10.03 0.99 2.36
C CYS A 60 -9.75 1.64 3.73
N ALA A 61 -8.93 2.70 3.79
CA ALA A 61 -8.61 3.40 5.03
C ALA A 61 -9.83 4.05 5.67
N HIS A 62 -10.77 4.57 4.87
CA HIS A 62 -12.04 5.07 5.39
C HIS A 62 -12.90 3.92 5.92
N LYS A 63 -13.09 2.86 5.12
CA LYS A 63 -13.94 1.72 5.48
C LYS A 63 -13.43 0.97 6.72
N PHE A 64 -12.12 0.84 6.86
CA PHE A 64 -11.46 0.07 7.92
C PHE A 64 -10.67 0.96 8.89
N LYS A 65 -11.11 2.20 9.10
CA LYS A 65 -10.45 3.15 10.01
C LYS A 65 -10.26 2.60 11.44
N SER A 66 -11.22 1.80 11.92
CA SER A 66 -11.19 1.20 13.26
C SER A 66 -10.48 -0.16 13.32
N SER A 67 -10.11 -0.74 12.17
CA SER A 67 -9.41 -2.02 12.12
C SER A 67 -7.92 -1.83 12.40
N LYS A 68 -7.41 -2.45 13.45
CA LYS A 68 -5.98 -2.32 13.83
C LYS A 68 -5.04 -3.01 12.83
N ASN A 69 -5.51 -4.02 12.11
CA ASN A 69 -4.69 -4.84 11.21
C ASN A 69 -4.81 -4.46 9.72
N TYR A 70 -5.63 -3.45 9.36
CA TYR A 70 -5.66 -2.94 8.00
C TYR A 70 -4.27 -2.41 7.59
N SER A 71 -3.74 -2.94 6.50
CA SER A 71 -2.36 -2.70 6.10
C SER A 71 -2.26 -1.89 4.81
N TYR A 72 -2.79 -2.41 3.70
CA TYR A 72 -2.68 -1.75 2.40
C TYR A 72 -3.84 -2.13 1.49
N ALA A 73 -3.96 -1.41 0.37
CA ALA A 73 -4.92 -1.70 -0.67
C ALA A 73 -4.21 -2.08 -1.97
N GLU A 74 -4.73 -3.07 -2.68
CA GLU A 74 -4.25 -3.46 -4.00
C GLU A 74 -5.42 -3.76 -4.94
N PHE A 75 -5.17 -3.70 -6.25
CA PHE A 75 -6.10 -4.26 -7.22
C PHE A 75 -5.98 -5.77 -7.23
N ASP A 76 -7.10 -6.45 -7.39
CA ASP A 76 -7.06 -7.85 -7.77
C ASP A 76 -6.36 -8.00 -9.13
N ALA A 77 -5.48 -8.98 -9.29
CA ALA A 77 -4.71 -9.11 -10.52
C ALA A 77 -5.60 -9.47 -11.72
N VAL A 78 -6.68 -10.20 -11.48
CA VAL A 78 -7.53 -10.80 -12.52
C VAL A 78 -8.90 -10.12 -12.55
N GLU A 79 -9.48 -9.86 -11.38
CA GLU A 79 -10.83 -9.35 -11.28
C GLU A 79 -10.88 -7.81 -11.25
N LYS A 80 -12.02 -7.22 -11.64
CA LYS A 80 -12.29 -5.78 -11.45
C LYS A 80 -12.67 -5.48 -9.99
N LYS A 81 -11.78 -5.84 -9.06
CA LYS A 81 -11.95 -5.65 -7.62
C LYS A 81 -10.76 -4.95 -6.97
N VAL A 82 -11.04 -4.28 -5.87
CA VAL A 82 -10.06 -3.73 -4.94
C VAL A 82 -10.02 -4.63 -3.72
N ASN A 83 -8.83 -5.08 -3.34
CA ASN A 83 -8.58 -5.85 -2.13
C ASN A 83 -8.07 -4.90 -1.04
N CYS A 84 -8.79 -4.86 0.08
CA CYS A 84 -8.29 -4.27 1.32
C CYS A 84 -7.61 -5.37 2.12
N MET A 85 -6.29 -5.24 2.31
CA MET A 85 -5.43 -6.28 2.88
C MET A 85 -5.22 -6.05 4.37
N PHE A 86 -5.32 -7.12 5.13
CA PHE A 86 -5.09 -7.14 6.57
C PHE A 86 -3.91 -8.05 6.88
N ALA A 87 -3.00 -7.62 7.73
CA ALA A 87 -1.81 -8.38 8.10
C ALA A 87 -1.54 -8.21 9.59
N THR A 88 -1.01 -9.25 10.22
CA THR A 88 -0.49 -9.17 11.60
C THR A 88 0.89 -8.49 11.62
N SER A 89 1.66 -8.63 10.54
CA SER A 89 2.92 -7.89 10.39
C SER A 89 3.28 -7.65 8.93
N VAL A 90 4.05 -6.59 8.71
CA VAL A 90 4.60 -6.23 7.40
C VAL A 90 6.10 -5.97 7.56
N ILE A 91 6.91 -6.61 6.72
CA ILE A 91 8.34 -6.34 6.58
C ILE A 91 8.57 -5.79 5.18
N LEU A 92 9.11 -4.58 5.12
CA LEU A 92 9.45 -3.91 3.89
C LEU A 92 10.96 -3.69 3.84
N GLU A 93 11.57 -4.05 2.71
CA GLU A 93 12.97 -3.78 2.40
C GLU A 93 13.01 -2.92 1.13
N LEU A 94 13.66 -1.75 1.23
CA LEU A 94 13.73 -0.76 0.16
C LEU A 94 15.18 -0.35 -0.10
N SER A 95 15.62 -0.49 -1.34
CA SER A 95 16.91 -0.01 -1.84
C SER A 95 16.97 1.51 -1.81
N CYS A 96 17.94 2.06 -1.08
CA CYS A 96 18.21 3.50 -0.98
C CYS A 96 19.08 3.96 -2.14
N SER A 97 18.52 3.89 -3.34
CA SER A 97 19.18 4.33 -4.57
C SER A 97 18.39 5.44 -5.26
N GLY A 98 19.07 6.18 -6.14
CA GLY A 98 18.47 7.29 -6.90
C GLY A 98 17.72 8.27 -6.02
N LYS A 99 16.43 8.46 -6.28
CA LYS A 99 15.55 9.38 -5.55
C LYS A 99 15.31 9.02 -4.07
N PHE A 100 15.65 7.81 -3.64
CA PHE A 100 15.46 7.34 -2.26
C PHE A 100 16.76 7.26 -1.45
N LYS A 101 17.87 7.81 -1.96
CA LYS A 101 19.16 7.77 -1.27
C LYS A 101 19.06 8.25 0.20
N LYS A 102 18.29 9.31 0.44
CA LYS A 102 18.08 9.92 1.77
C LYS A 102 17.25 9.08 2.75
N PHE A 103 16.61 8.00 2.29
CA PHE A 103 15.75 7.18 3.16
C PHE A 103 16.57 6.38 4.17
N CYS A 104 17.79 6.00 3.80
CA CYS A 104 18.71 5.29 4.69
C CYS A 104 19.42 6.20 5.69
N ASP A 105 19.45 7.52 5.46
CA ASP A 105 20.01 8.49 6.40
C ASP A 105 19.07 8.70 7.61
N LEU A 106 17.76 8.54 7.39
CA LEU A 106 16.71 8.77 8.40
C LEU A 106 15.71 7.61 8.43
N PRO A 107 16.13 6.40 8.87
CA PRO A 107 15.36 5.17 8.70
C PRO A 107 13.99 5.22 9.38
N ASN A 108 13.90 5.80 10.58
CA ASN A 108 12.63 5.90 11.30
C ASN A 108 11.63 6.81 10.56
N LYS A 109 12.05 8.03 10.22
CA LYS A 109 11.22 8.97 9.47
C LYS A 109 10.77 8.39 8.13
N ALA A 110 11.70 7.77 7.39
CA ALA A 110 11.39 7.15 6.11
C ALA A 110 10.37 6.00 6.27
N CYS A 111 10.54 5.11 7.25
CA CYS A 111 9.55 4.07 7.51
C CYS A 111 8.19 4.65 7.92
N LEU A 112 8.12 5.71 8.72
CA LEU A 112 6.85 6.38 9.06
C LEU A 112 6.17 7.01 7.84
N ASP A 113 6.93 7.57 6.91
CA ASP A 113 6.38 8.12 5.66
C ASP A 113 5.83 7.01 4.75
N ILE A 114 6.55 5.89 4.66
CA ILE A 114 6.17 4.74 3.83
C ILE A 114 5.00 3.95 4.45
N LYS A 115 4.86 3.97 5.77
CA LYS A 115 3.81 3.29 6.53
C LYS A 115 2.41 3.53 5.96
N LYS A 116 2.10 4.77 5.58
CA LYS A 116 0.78 5.20 5.05
C LYS A 116 0.35 4.45 3.79
N ILE A 117 1.26 3.74 3.16
CA ILE A 117 1.07 3.04 1.89
C ILE A 117 1.01 1.54 2.10
N TYR A 118 1.87 1.00 2.97
CA TYR A 118 2.12 -0.45 3.06
C TYR A 118 1.68 -1.07 4.38
N ALA A 119 1.44 -0.27 5.41
CA ALA A 119 1.20 -0.72 6.78
C ALA A 119 0.37 0.31 7.56
N SER A 120 -0.71 0.82 6.93
CA SER A 120 -1.43 2.02 7.34
C SER A 120 -1.81 2.06 8.83
N ASN A 121 -2.45 1.00 9.33
CA ASN A 121 -2.92 0.94 10.71
C ASN A 121 -1.99 0.16 11.66
N LEU A 122 -0.98 -0.52 11.13
CA LEU A 122 0.04 -1.20 11.95
C LEU A 122 0.90 -0.16 12.67
N THR A 123 1.73 -0.57 13.62
CA THR A 123 2.70 0.31 14.30
C THR A 123 4.11 0.02 13.80
N LEU A 124 4.93 1.05 13.60
CA LEU A 124 6.35 0.86 13.30
C LEU A 124 7.04 0.31 14.55
N VAL A 125 7.59 -0.90 14.46
CA VAL A 125 8.28 -1.57 15.57
C VAL A 125 9.78 -1.38 15.47
N ARG A 126 10.34 -1.53 14.26
CA ARG A 126 11.78 -1.34 14.00
C ARG A 126 12.02 -0.75 12.63
N SER A 127 13.04 0.10 12.55
CA SER A 127 13.58 0.66 11.32
C SER A 127 15.10 0.68 11.40
N TYR A 128 15.79 0.19 10.38
CA TYR A 128 17.25 0.25 10.31
C TYR A 128 17.74 0.16 8.88
N THR A 129 18.97 0.61 8.66
CA THR A 129 19.67 0.52 7.37
C THR A 129 20.59 -0.70 7.40
N LEU A 130 20.54 -1.50 6.34
CA LEU A 130 21.49 -2.57 6.08
C LEU A 130 22.64 -2.03 5.23
N GLU A 131 23.87 -2.27 5.68
CA GLU A 131 25.11 -1.90 5.00
C GLU A 131 25.41 -2.83 3.81
N LYS A 132 24.53 -2.76 2.80
CA LYS A 132 24.74 -3.34 1.47
C LYS A 132 24.98 -2.22 0.46
N MET A 133 25.39 -2.54 -0.76
CA MET A 133 25.49 -1.56 -1.84
C MET A 133 24.53 -1.94 -2.99
N PRO A 134 23.52 -1.09 -3.29
CA PRO A 134 23.10 0.09 -2.53
C PRO A 134 22.56 -0.27 -1.12
N PRO A 135 22.60 0.68 -0.15
CA PRO A 135 22.06 0.46 1.20
C PRO A 135 20.59 0.10 1.17
N ILE A 136 20.12 -0.72 2.11
CA ILE A 136 18.71 -1.14 2.16
C ILE A 136 18.07 -0.64 3.45
N LEU A 137 17.02 0.16 3.32
CA LEU A 137 16.14 0.49 4.43
C LEU A 137 15.22 -0.69 4.73
N LYS A 138 15.21 -1.14 5.98
CA LYS A 138 14.31 -2.18 6.47
C LYS A 138 13.33 -1.62 7.49
N CYS A 139 12.04 -1.82 7.23
CA CYS A 139 10.94 -1.41 8.08
C CYS A 139 10.15 -2.65 8.55
N LEU A 140 9.90 -2.74 9.84
CA LEU A 140 9.06 -3.78 10.46
C LEU A 140 7.85 -3.11 11.13
N TYR A 141 6.65 -3.53 10.71
CA TYR A 141 5.38 -3.07 11.27
C TYR A 141 4.58 -4.22 11.89
N LYS A 142 3.89 -3.96 13.01
CA LYS A 142 2.98 -4.89 13.70
C LYS A 142 1.82 -4.14 14.34
#